data_AF-A0A917PZ78-F1
#
_entry.id   AF-A0A917PZ78-F1
#
_cell.length_a   1.000
_cell.length_b   1.000
_cell.length_c   1.000
_cell.angle_alpha   90.00
_cell.angle_beta   90.00
_cell.angle_gamma   90.00
#
_symmetry.space_group_name_H-M   'P 1'
#
loop_
_entity.id
_entity.type
_entity.pdbx_description
1 polymer ?
#
loop_
_entity_poly.entity_id
_entity_poly.type
_entity_poly.pdbx_seq_one_letter_code
_entity_poly.pdbx_strand_id
1 'polypeptide(L)'
;MGNSDQRLEQNKQEEPISVLSRSLLTGFVGGLLGGFFGVVLYYFNFSEVSPKSYLLRSWLTASWVDGWLGTVLSILMIGVISLLTAFIYFILFKKVNSLWMGIAYGAALWFIVFYVIQPIFPNIPSLGDLNANTIVSTICLYILYGTFIGYSISYDYTDTLHKLRSEEERNK
;
A
#
# COMPACT_ATOMS: atom_id res chain seq x y z
N MET A 1 18.68 29.33 -33.58
CA MET A 1 17.95 28.10 -33.94
C MET A 1 18.23 27.10 -32.85
N GLY A 2 17.28 26.84 -31.95
CA GLY A 2 17.48 25.97 -30.80
C GLY A 2 16.80 26.51 -29.55
N ASN A 3 15.47 26.43 -29.50
CA ASN A 3 14.74 26.42 -28.22
C ASN A 3 13.27 25.96 -28.32
N SER A 4 12.82 25.46 -29.48
CA SER A 4 11.44 24.98 -29.67
C SER A 4 11.24 23.56 -29.12
N ASP A 5 12.28 22.74 -29.09
CA ASP A 5 12.16 21.31 -28.76
C ASP A 5 11.99 21.06 -27.26
N GLN A 6 12.58 21.89 -26.39
CA GLN A 6 12.38 21.79 -24.94
C GLN A 6 10.94 22.10 -24.49
N ARG A 7 10.17 22.88 -25.29
CA ARG A 7 8.78 23.21 -24.97
C ARG A 7 7.79 22.11 -25.36
N LEU A 8 8.16 21.20 -26.25
CA LEU A 8 7.31 20.09 -26.67
C LEU A 8 7.26 18.98 -25.60
N GLU A 9 8.34 18.77 -24.86
CA GLU A 9 8.34 17.80 -23.74
C GLU A 9 7.58 18.30 -22.50
N GLN A 10 7.55 19.62 -22.28
CA GLN A 10 6.76 20.24 -21.21
C GLN A 10 5.25 20.29 -21.51
N ASN A 11 4.85 20.15 -22.77
CA ASN A 11 3.43 20.10 -23.19
C ASN A 11 2.86 18.67 -23.16
N LYS A 12 3.55 17.72 -22.53
CA LYS A 12 2.91 16.48 -22.07
C LYS A 12 2.13 16.82 -20.81
N GLN A 13 0.93 17.36 -21.02
CA GLN A 13 -0.18 17.35 -20.09
C GLN A 13 -0.08 16.08 -19.24
N GLU A 14 0.34 16.18 -17.98
CA GLU A 14 0.35 15.05 -17.05
C GLU A 14 -1.12 14.73 -16.79
N GLU A 15 -1.72 13.98 -17.71
CA GLU A 15 -3.13 13.62 -17.64
C GLU A 15 -3.41 12.93 -16.31
N PRO A 16 -4.65 12.97 -15.79
CA PRO A 16 -5.05 12.21 -14.61
C PRO A 16 -4.67 10.71 -14.68
N ILE A 17 -4.48 10.17 -15.89
CA ILE A 17 -3.96 8.82 -16.15
C ILE A 17 -2.50 8.65 -15.68
N SER A 18 -1.66 9.69 -15.77
CA SER A 18 -0.29 9.71 -15.22
C SER A 18 -0.29 9.60 -13.69
N VAL A 19 -1.07 10.46 -13.01
CA VAL A 19 -1.14 10.49 -11.53
C VAL A 19 -1.73 9.18 -10.98
N LEU A 20 -2.75 8.65 -11.65
CA LEU A 20 -3.33 7.35 -11.29
C LEU A 20 -2.29 6.21 -11.44
N SER A 21 -1.53 6.21 -12.53
CA SER A 21 -0.50 5.18 -12.76
C SER A 21 0.63 5.26 -11.72
N ARG A 22 1.07 6.47 -11.37
CA ARG A 22 2.03 6.69 -10.28
C ARG A 22 1.47 6.23 -8.94
N SER A 23 0.21 6.55 -8.65
CA SER A 23 -0.48 6.13 -7.42
C SER A 23 -0.58 4.60 -7.30
N LEU A 24 -0.89 3.91 -8.40
CA LEU A 24 -0.89 2.45 -8.45
C LEU A 24 0.52 1.88 -8.23
N LEU A 25 1.56 2.46 -8.83
CA LEU A 25 2.94 2.06 -8.61
C LEU A 25 3.35 2.25 -7.14
N THR A 26 3.00 3.38 -6.53
CA THR A 26 3.18 3.64 -5.10
C THR A 26 2.46 2.58 -4.26
N GLY A 27 1.25 2.19 -4.65
CA GLY A 27 0.53 1.08 -4.05
C GLY A 27 1.31 -0.22 -4.12
N PHE A 28 1.73 -0.62 -5.31
CA PHE A 28 2.50 -1.85 -5.51
C PHE A 28 3.77 -1.89 -4.66
N VAL A 29 4.58 -0.82 -4.70
CA VAL A 29 5.80 -0.69 -3.89
C VAL A 29 5.47 -0.70 -2.40
N GLY A 30 4.43 0.02 -1.98
CA GLY A 30 3.95 0.02 -0.59
C GLY A 30 3.54 -1.38 -0.11
N GLY A 31 2.90 -2.17 -0.98
CA GLY A 31 2.52 -3.54 -0.70
C GLY A 31 3.72 -4.48 -0.57
N LEU A 32 4.72 -4.34 -1.45
CA LEU A 32 5.97 -5.09 -1.34
C LEU A 32 6.71 -4.75 -0.04
N LEU A 33 6.80 -3.47 0.32
CA LEU A 33 7.41 -3.02 1.57
C LEU A 33 6.63 -3.52 2.78
N GLY A 34 5.31 -3.40 2.77
CA GLY A 34 4.44 -3.90 3.85
C GLY A 34 4.56 -5.41 4.02
N GLY A 35 4.58 -6.17 2.92
CA GLY A 35 4.81 -7.61 2.93
C GLY A 35 6.20 -7.97 3.48
N PHE A 36 7.24 -7.26 3.05
CA PHE A 36 8.61 -7.43 3.53
C PHE A 36 8.70 -7.17 5.05
N PHE A 37 8.20 -6.02 5.53
CA PHE A 37 8.18 -5.71 6.96
C PHE A 37 7.32 -6.71 7.75
N GLY A 38 6.24 -7.24 7.17
CA GLY A 38 5.46 -8.32 7.77
C GLY A 38 6.28 -9.60 7.99
N VAL A 39 7.15 -9.95 7.03
CA VAL A 39 8.10 -11.07 7.19
C VAL A 39 9.16 -10.76 8.25
N VAL A 40 9.67 -9.53 8.28
CA VAL A 40 10.64 -9.09 9.30
C VAL A 40 10.03 -9.19 10.71
N LEU A 41 8.80 -8.70 10.91
CA LEU A 41 8.10 -8.81 12.20
C LEU A 41 7.94 -10.28 12.63
N TYR A 42 7.62 -11.17 11.69
CA TYR A 42 7.54 -12.60 11.96
C TYR A 42 8.91 -13.19 12.33
N TYR A 43 9.97 -12.84 11.60
CA TYR A 43 11.33 -13.32 11.86
C TYR A 43 11.85 -12.92 13.24
N PHE A 44 11.54 -11.71 13.70
CA PHE A 44 11.91 -11.22 15.02
C PHE A 44 10.93 -11.62 16.14
N ASN A 45 9.96 -12.52 15.87
CA ASN A 45 8.91 -12.94 16.81
C ASN A 45 8.02 -11.81 17.35
N PHE A 46 7.94 -10.68 16.63
CA PHE A 46 6.99 -9.61 16.94
C PHE A 46 5.58 -9.92 16.42
N SER A 47 5.47 -10.75 15.37
CA SER A 47 4.20 -11.26 14.85
C SER A 47 4.20 -12.78 14.89
N GLU A 48 3.20 -13.37 15.53
CA GLU A 48 2.98 -14.83 15.51
C GLU A 48 2.46 -15.31 14.15
N VAL A 49 1.96 -14.39 13.31
CA VAL A 49 1.37 -14.72 12.02
C VAL A 49 2.27 -14.23 10.88
N SER A 50 2.65 -15.18 10.02
CA SER A 50 3.43 -14.90 8.82
C SER A 50 2.54 -14.50 7.64
N PRO A 51 2.98 -13.60 6.74
CA PRO A 51 2.23 -13.21 5.55
C PRO A 51 1.81 -14.40 4.65
N LYS A 52 2.63 -15.47 4.61
CA LYS A 52 2.33 -16.70 3.85
C LYS A 52 1.18 -17.53 4.42
N SER A 53 0.92 -17.41 5.73
CA SER A 53 -0.18 -18.13 6.39
C SER A 53 -1.55 -17.63 5.90
N TYR A 54 -1.69 -16.33 5.67
CA TYR A 54 -2.93 -15.72 5.19
C TYR A 54 -3.20 -16.01 3.70
N LEU A 55 -2.19 -15.93 2.85
CA LEU A 55 -2.41 -15.92 1.39
C LEU A 55 -2.24 -17.30 0.74
N LEU A 56 -1.23 -18.07 1.13
CA LEU A 56 -0.90 -19.33 0.47
C LEU A 56 -1.39 -20.52 1.28
N ARG A 57 -1.07 -20.59 2.57
CA ARG A 57 -1.38 -21.74 3.43
C ARG A 57 -2.88 -21.93 3.66
N SER A 58 -3.67 -20.88 3.45
CA SER A 58 -5.13 -20.96 3.58
C SER A 58 -5.83 -21.73 2.46
N TRP A 59 -5.14 -22.00 1.34
CA TRP A 59 -5.71 -22.71 0.18
C TRP A 59 -4.78 -23.80 -0.38
N LEU A 60 -3.48 -23.74 -0.09
CA LEU A 60 -2.46 -24.63 -0.64
C LEU A 60 -1.71 -25.36 0.47
N THR A 61 -1.73 -26.70 0.43
CA THR A 61 -1.00 -27.60 1.35
C THR A 61 0.30 -28.14 0.75
N ALA A 62 0.87 -27.45 -0.24
CA ALA A 62 2.09 -27.90 -0.92
C ALA A 62 3.34 -27.57 -0.08
N SER A 63 4.28 -28.51 0.05
CA SER A 63 5.49 -28.37 0.87
C SER A 63 6.41 -27.20 0.48
N TRP A 64 6.37 -26.79 -0.80
CA TRP A 64 7.11 -25.63 -1.28
C TRP A 64 6.62 -24.29 -0.67
N VAL A 65 5.35 -24.22 -0.26
CA VAL A 65 4.73 -23.03 0.36
C VAL A 65 5.40 -22.69 1.69
N ASP A 66 5.92 -23.69 2.40
CA ASP A 66 6.61 -23.47 3.66
C ASP A 66 8.04 -22.92 3.49
N GLY A 67 8.62 -23.09 2.30
CA GLY A 67 9.96 -22.61 1.96
C GLY A 67 10.03 -21.12 1.60
N TRP A 68 11.23 -20.67 1.25
CA TRP A 68 11.52 -19.26 0.91
C TRP A 68 10.69 -18.74 -0.28
N LEU A 69 10.35 -19.61 -1.23
CA LEU A 69 9.52 -19.27 -2.38
C LEU A 69 8.10 -18.88 -1.97
N GLY A 70 7.52 -19.53 -0.95
CA GLY A 70 6.20 -19.15 -0.43
C GLY A 70 6.21 -17.75 0.18
N THR A 71 7.31 -17.38 0.87
CA THR A 71 7.49 -16.03 1.42
C THR A 71 7.54 -14.98 0.31
N VAL A 72 8.38 -15.18 -0.72
CA VAL A 72 8.52 -14.22 -1.84
C VAL A 72 7.19 -14.07 -2.60
N LEU A 73 6.52 -15.19 -2.89
CA LEU A 73 5.25 -15.16 -3.60
C LEU A 73 4.16 -14.45 -2.78
N SER A 74 4.15 -14.63 -1.46
CA SER A 74 3.21 -13.93 -0.58
C SER A 74 3.43 -12.43 -0.60
N ILE A 75 4.69 -11.96 -0.54
CA ILE A 75 5.01 -10.53 -0.65
C ILE A 75 4.53 -9.98 -2.00
N LEU A 76 4.75 -10.72 -3.09
CA LEU A 76 4.33 -10.30 -4.42
C LEU A 76 2.80 -10.21 -4.54
N MET A 77 2.07 -11.18 -3.98
CA MET A 77 0.62 -11.16 -3.90
C MET A 77 0.10 -9.98 -3.07
N ILE A 78 0.75 -9.64 -1.94
CA ILE A 78 0.43 -8.43 -1.17
C ILE A 78 0.64 -7.18 -2.01
N GLY A 79 1.73 -7.11 -2.79
CA GLY A 79 1.97 -6.05 -3.75
C GLY A 79 0.81 -5.87 -4.74
N VAL A 80 0.30 -6.97 -5.29
CA VAL A 80 -0.84 -6.94 -6.22
C VAL A 80 -2.14 -6.51 -5.52
N ILE A 81 -2.44 -7.03 -4.33
CA ILE A 81 -3.62 -6.63 -3.54
C ILE A 81 -3.53 -5.14 -3.15
N SER A 82 -2.31 -4.65 -2.90
CA SER A 82 -2.04 -3.26 -2.57
C SER A 82 -2.39 -2.29 -3.72
N LEU A 83 -2.41 -2.74 -4.98
CA LEU A 83 -2.93 -1.93 -6.10
C LEU A 83 -4.38 -1.52 -5.87
N LEU A 84 -5.22 -2.45 -5.41
CA LEU A 84 -6.63 -2.18 -5.10
C LEU A 84 -6.74 -1.18 -3.95
N THR A 85 -5.91 -1.35 -2.94
CA THR A 85 -5.86 -0.48 -1.77
C THR A 85 -5.50 0.96 -2.18
N ALA A 86 -4.43 1.13 -2.95
CA ALA A 86 -4.03 2.44 -3.48
C ALA A 86 -5.10 3.07 -4.38
N PHE A 87 -5.76 2.27 -5.22
CA PHE A 87 -6.85 2.75 -6.07
C PHE A 87 -8.04 3.26 -5.26
N ILE A 88 -8.45 2.52 -4.21
CA ILE A 88 -9.51 2.92 -3.29
C ILE A 88 -9.14 4.25 -2.61
N TYR A 89 -7.90 4.37 -2.10
CA TYR A 89 -7.44 5.62 -1.50
C TYR A 89 -7.45 6.77 -2.50
N PHE A 90 -6.99 6.54 -3.73
CA PHE A 90 -6.97 7.56 -4.78
C PHE A 90 -8.38 8.10 -5.10
N ILE A 91 -9.39 7.23 -5.18
CA ILE A 91 -10.76 7.68 -5.47
C ILE A 91 -11.34 8.46 -4.30
N LEU A 92 -11.19 7.97 -3.08
CA LEU A 92 -11.87 8.52 -1.90
C LEU A 92 -11.17 9.76 -1.34
N PHE A 93 -9.83 9.75 -1.28
CA PHE A 93 -9.08 10.64 -0.40
C PHE A 93 -7.93 11.41 -1.06
N LYS A 94 -7.69 11.28 -2.38
CA LYS A 94 -6.57 11.97 -3.06
C LYS A 94 -6.52 13.49 -2.86
N LYS A 95 -7.66 14.14 -2.61
CA LYS A 95 -7.75 15.60 -2.44
C LYS A 95 -7.38 16.06 -1.02
N VAL A 96 -7.29 15.14 -0.07
CA VAL A 96 -7.01 15.44 1.33
C VAL A 96 -5.51 15.24 1.55
N ASN A 97 -4.76 16.34 1.58
CA ASN A 97 -3.33 16.31 1.89
C ASN A 97 -3.11 16.38 3.42
N SER A 98 -3.45 15.28 4.10
CA SER A 98 -3.26 15.15 5.54
C SER A 98 -2.71 13.78 5.90
N LEU A 99 -1.62 13.76 6.66
CA LEU A 99 -1.01 12.54 7.21
C LEU A 99 -2.02 11.74 8.05
N TRP A 100 -2.89 12.43 8.79
CA TRP A 100 -3.94 11.84 9.61
C TRP A 100 -4.88 10.94 8.79
N MET A 101 -5.09 11.28 7.51
CA MET A 101 -5.95 10.48 6.64
C MET A 101 -5.30 9.14 6.29
N GLY A 102 -3.98 9.14 6.06
CA GLY A 102 -3.22 7.91 5.85
C GLY A 102 -3.19 7.03 7.10
N ILE A 103 -3.05 7.62 8.29
CA ILE A 103 -3.12 6.90 9.58
C ILE A 103 -4.48 6.23 9.75
N ALA A 104 -5.57 7.00 9.61
CA ALA A 104 -6.94 6.48 9.73
C ALA A 104 -7.21 5.39 8.70
N TYR A 105 -6.72 5.57 7.46
CA TYR A 105 -6.84 4.58 6.41
C TYR A 105 -6.09 3.28 6.74
N GLY A 106 -4.86 3.37 7.23
CA GLY A 106 -4.08 2.21 7.68
C GLY A 106 -4.77 1.45 8.81
N ALA A 107 -5.27 2.17 9.83
CA ALA A 107 -6.02 1.58 10.93
C ALA A 107 -7.32 0.90 10.46
N ALA A 108 -8.05 1.51 9.52
CA ALA A 108 -9.24 0.92 8.92
C ALA A 108 -8.93 -0.36 8.15
N LEU A 109 -7.84 -0.38 7.37
CA LEU A 109 -7.38 -1.59 6.69
C LEU A 109 -7.03 -2.70 7.68
N TRP A 110 -6.33 -2.38 8.77
CA TRP A 110 -6.03 -3.35 9.81
C TRP A 110 -7.32 -3.95 10.38
N PHE A 111 -8.31 -3.12 10.69
CA PHE A 111 -9.62 -3.57 11.18
C PHE A 111 -10.30 -4.49 10.16
N ILE A 112 -10.29 -4.14 8.87
CA ILE A 112 -10.85 -4.99 7.81
C ILE A 112 -10.13 -6.35 7.77
N VAL A 113 -8.80 -6.37 7.79
CA VAL A 113 -8.04 -7.63 7.69
C VAL A 113 -8.26 -8.52 8.91
N PHE A 114 -8.14 -7.98 10.12
CA PHE A 114 -8.18 -8.79 11.33
C PHE A 114 -9.60 -9.06 11.84
N TYR A 115 -10.57 -8.16 11.60
CA TYR A 115 -11.94 -8.34 12.09
C TYR A 115 -12.88 -8.95 11.04
N VAL A 116 -12.68 -8.65 9.74
CA VAL A 116 -13.57 -9.13 8.67
C VAL A 116 -12.97 -10.34 7.94
N ILE A 117 -11.69 -10.27 7.57
CA ILE A 117 -11.05 -11.30 6.74
C ILE A 117 -10.56 -12.48 7.59
N GLN A 118 -9.89 -12.23 8.72
CA GLN A 118 -9.31 -13.28 9.56
C GLN A 118 -10.33 -14.35 10.05
N PRO A 119 -11.57 -14.01 10.46
CA PRO A 119 -12.55 -15.02 10.86
C PRO A 119 -12.97 -15.99 9.74
N ILE A 120 -12.74 -15.62 8.47
CA ILE A 120 -13.01 -16.48 7.30
C ILE A 120 -11.99 -17.62 7.23
N PHE A 121 -10.85 -17.49 7.89
CA PHE A 121 -9.73 -18.44 7.85
C PHE A 121 -9.63 -19.24 9.16
N PRO A 122 -10.22 -20.45 9.24
CA PRO A 122 -10.26 -21.25 10.47
C PRO A 122 -8.88 -21.75 10.94
N ASN A 123 -7.87 -21.67 10.09
CA ASN A 123 -6.49 -22.10 10.39
C ASN A 123 -5.63 -21.00 11.01
N ILE A 124 -6.18 -19.82 11.29
CA ILE A 124 -5.47 -18.67 11.85
C ILE A 124 -6.01 -18.42 13.27
N PRO A 125 -5.15 -18.30 14.30
CA PRO A 125 -5.58 -18.00 15.66
C PRO A 125 -6.48 -16.77 15.68
N SER A 126 -7.51 -16.76 16.52
CA SER A 126 -8.43 -15.62 16.61
C SER A 126 -7.71 -14.40 17.20
N LEU A 127 -8.20 -13.19 16.93
CA LEU A 127 -7.66 -11.96 17.51
C LEU A 127 -7.51 -12.01 19.04
N GLY A 128 -8.39 -12.73 19.73
CA GLY A 128 -8.36 -12.85 21.19
C GLY A 128 -7.25 -13.77 21.72
N ASP A 129 -6.71 -14.65 20.85
CA ASP A 129 -5.65 -15.59 21.20
C ASP A 129 -4.25 -15.06 20.83
N LEU A 130 -4.19 -13.96 20.08
CA LEU A 130 -2.93 -13.34 19.67
C LEU A 130 -2.30 -12.56 20.81
N ASN A 131 -0.97 -12.65 20.92
CA ASN A 131 -0.21 -11.85 21.86
C ASN A 131 -0.40 -10.35 21.60
N ALA A 132 -0.51 -9.56 22.69
CA ALA A 132 -0.60 -8.10 22.63
C ALA A 132 0.52 -7.46 21.81
N ASN A 133 1.73 -8.05 21.83
CA ASN A 133 2.85 -7.60 21.00
C ASN A 133 2.53 -7.73 19.50
N THR A 134 1.90 -8.83 19.07
CA THR A 134 1.49 -9.03 17.67
C THR A 134 0.43 -8.01 17.26
N ILE A 135 -0.54 -7.73 18.12
CA ILE A 135 -1.58 -6.73 17.85
C ILE A 135 -0.93 -5.34 17.66
N VAL A 136 -0.10 -4.91 18.60
CA VAL A 136 0.54 -3.58 18.53
C VAL A 136 1.48 -3.46 17.33
N SER A 137 2.33 -4.46 17.09
CA SER A 137 3.26 -4.45 15.96
C SER A 137 2.54 -4.45 14.60
N THR A 138 1.45 -5.20 14.46
CA THR A 138 0.68 -5.22 13.21
C THR A 138 -0.12 -3.95 13.00
N ILE A 139 -0.75 -3.38 14.04
CA ILE A 139 -1.39 -2.06 13.93
C ILE A 139 -0.39 -1.00 13.50
N CYS A 140 0.80 -0.97 14.12
CA CYS A 140 1.86 -0.03 13.77
C CYS A 140 2.27 -0.18 12.30
N LEU A 141 2.48 -1.42 11.84
CA LEU A 141 2.83 -1.70 10.44
C LEU A 141 1.76 -1.20 9.47
N TYR A 142 0.48 -1.43 9.78
CA TYR A 142 -0.64 -0.98 8.95
C TYR A 142 -0.78 0.54 8.95
N ILE A 143 -0.56 1.21 10.07
CA ILE A 143 -0.53 2.68 10.14
C ILE A 143 0.62 3.23 9.30
N LEU A 144 1.82 2.67 9.40
CA LEU A 144 2.98 3.09 8.60
C LEU A 144 2.70 2.88 7.10
N TYR A 145 2.17 1.71 6.74
CA TYR A 145 1.77 1.39 5.37
C TYR A 145 0.69 2.34 4.84
N GLY A 146 -0.37 2.58 5.62
CA GLY A 146 -1.47 3.47 5.24
C GLY A 146 -1.02 4.93 5.11
N THR A 147 -0.12 5.37 6.00
CA THR A 147 0.49 6.70 5.93
C THR A 147 1.36 6.83 4.70
N PHE A 148 2.19 5.83 4.40
CA PHE A 148 3.05 5.82 3.21
C PHE A 148 2.23 5.94 1.93
N ILE A 149 1.22 5.09 1.73
CA ILE A 149 0.36 5.13 0.55
C ILE A 149 -0.43 6.44 0.52
N GLY A 150 -1.08 6.77 1.63
CA GLY A 150 -2.02 7.88 1.66
C GLY A 150 -1.34 9.23 1.45
N TYR A 151 -0.22 9.46 2.13
CA TYR A 151 0.55 10.69 1.96
C TYR A 151 1.17 10.77 0.56
N SER A 152 1.77 9.69 0.07
CA SER A 152 2.41 9.71 -1.25
C SER A 152 1.41 10.01 -2.37
N ILE A 153 0.21 9.42 -2.33
CA ILE A 153 -0.84 9.66 -3.33
C ILE A 153 -1.38 11.09 -3.22
N SER A 154 -1.71 11.55 -2.01
CA SER A 154 -2.25 12.90 -1.83
C SER A 154 -1.22 13.97 -2.18
N TYR A 155 0.06 13.74 -1.88
CA TYR A 155 1.15 14.64 -2.22
C TYR A 155 1.37 14.69 -3.73
N ASP A 156 1.48 13.55 -4.43
CA ASP A 156 1.64 13.50 -5.89
C ASP A 156 0.48 14.20 -6.60
N TYR A 157 -0.76 13.97 -6.15
CA TYR A 157 -1.93 14.67 -6.68
C TYR A 157 -1.88 16.19 -6.47
N THR A 158 -1.45 16.64 -5.29
CA THR A 158 -1.35 18.07 -4.98
C THR A 158 -0.23 18.73 -5.78
N ASP A 159 0.94 18.09 -5.86
CA ASP A 159 2.09 18.59 -6.62
C ASP A 159 1.77 18.72 -8.12
N THR A 160 1.15 17.71 -8.73
CA THR A 160 0.71 17.80 -10.13
C THR A 160 -0.29 18.94 -10.34
N LEU A 161 -1.24 19.14 -9.42
CA LEU A 161 -2.21 20.24 -9.53
C LEU A 161 -1.54 21.62 -9.42
N HIS A 162 -0.53 21.77 -8.55
CA HIS A 162 0.24 23.00 -8.43
C HIS A 162 1.05 23.30 -9.70
N LYS A 163 1.67 22.29 -10.31
CA LYS A 163 2.41 22.43 -11.57
C LYS A 163 1.50 22.89 -12.71
N LEU A 164 0.34 22.25 -12.88
CA LEU A 164 -0.63 22.62 -13.91
C LEU A 164 -1.09 24.07 -13.78
N ARG A 165 -1.39 24.54 -12.56
CA ARG A 165 -1.76 25.95 -12.32
C ARG A 165 -0.64 26.92 -12.68
N SER A 166 0.60 26.59 -12.32
CA SER A 166 1.76 27.45 -12.62
C SER A 166 2.08 27.58 -14.11
N GLU A 167 1.70 26.57 -14.91
CA GLU A 167 1.83 26.59 -16.37
C GLU A 167 0.71 27.41 -17.03
N GLU A 168 -0.52 27.31 -16.54
CA GLU A 168 -1.64 28.15 -16.96
C GLU A 168 -1.37 29.64 -16.71
N GLU A 169 -0.80 29.99 -15.56
CA GLU A 169 -0.42 31.37 -15.22
C GLU A 169 0.72 31.90 -16.10
N ARG A 170 1.63 31.02 -16.57
CA ARG A 170 2.76 31.39 -17.44
C ARG A 170 2.40 31.53 -18.91
N ASN A 171 1.29 30.91 -19.31
CA ASN A 171 0.76 30.92 -20.69
C ASN A 171 -0.34 31.97 -20.89
N LYS A 172 -0.79 32.66 -19.83
CA LYS A 172 -1.61 33.88 -19.89
C LYS A 172 -0.73 35.12 -20.00
#